data_AF-A0A354CNB6-F1
#
_entry.id   AF-A0A354CNB6-F1
#
_cell.length_a   1.000
_cell.length_b   1.000
_cell.length_c   1.000
_cell.angle_alpha   90.00
_cell.angle_beta   90.00
_cell.angle_gamma   90.00
#
_symmetry.space_group_name_H-M   'P 1'
#
loop_
_entity.id
_entity.type
_entity.pdbx_description
1 polymer ?
#
loop_
_entity_poly.entity_id
_entity_poly.type
_entity_poly.pdbx_seq_one_letter_code
_entity_poly.pdbx_strand_id
1 'polypeptide(L)'
;MRSAMKNTISNVINAIIKKEKLIAVIVLIVMAAAGLAVTDGYGVHLDEAIELSILNSNIKEYSCYIPGKLGDKIANAARGVERISESDEKDHGIAAYYGYVFVRKLAQREPYQTLAFHMYTFCIFMLGVLALYGIVKLLTNSVWQSLFASLMLYLSPRMFGEGHYNNKDIVVMAFVLITIYFGLKMALERRYRYAILFAMASAVATNTKIAGAWFYGIIGIGYLITLIRKKELTKRNISIGLVAIVVYVISYVLVTPAMWRNPFGFIMYLVKYANDFDRWDNNLLFEGVLYRYSVNPPPAYYLPKMILITTPLYILVLIIYGVVMTAANALKECRSDGVQ
;
A
#
# COMPACT_ATOMS: atom_id res chain seq x y z
N MET A 1 52.17 -3.99 11.32
CA MET A 1 51.41 -5.15 10.77
C MET A 1 49.92 -5.19 11.16
N ARG A 2 49.55 -5.21 12.45
CA ARG A 2 48.12 -5.33 12.87
C ARG A 2 47.18 -4.22 12.34
N SER A 3 47.67 -2.97 12.24
CA SER A 3 46.89 -1.83 11.72
C SER A 3 46.63 -1.94 10.20
N ALA A 4 47.67 -2.27 9.41
CA ALA A 4 47.54 -2.48 7.97
C ALA A 4 46.58 -3.63 7.63
N MET A 5 46.66 -4.75 8.38
CA MET A 5 45.76 -5.89 8.18
C MET A 5 44.29 -5.55 8.48
N LYS A 6 44.02 -4.78 9.55
CA LYS A 6 42.66 -4.28 9.86
C LYS A 6 42.11 -3.38 8.76
N ASN A 7 42.94 -2.49 8.21
CA ASN A 7 42.53 -1.60 7.13
C ASN A 7 42.21 -2.37 5.84
N THR A 8 43.03 -3.36 5.48
CA THR A 8 42.77 -4.21 4.31
C THR A 8 41.46 -4.99 4.45
N ILE A 9 41.21 -5.61 5.61
CA ILE A 9 39.96 -6.35 5.87
C ILE A 9 38.75 -5.41 5.79
N SER A 10 38.81 -4.23 6.41
CA SER A 10 37.75 -3.22 6.34
C SER A 10 37.45 -2.79 4.90
N ASN A 11 38.49 -2.56 4.09
CA ASN A 11 38.33 -2.19 2.69
C ASN A 11 37.68 -3.31 1.86
N VAL A 12 38.07 -4.57 2.06
CA VAL A 12 37.46 -5.72 1.39
C VAL A 12 35.98 -5.85 1.77
N ILE A 13 35.65 -5.73 3.06
CA ILE A 13 34.25 -5.77 3.52
C ILE A 13 33.42 -4.64 2.89
N ASN A 14 33.94 -3.41 2.88
CA ASN A 14 33.26 -2.28 2.26
C ASN A 14 33.04 -2.48 0.75
N ALA A 15 34.02 -3.05 0.04
CA ALA A 15 33.90 -3.38 -1.37
C ALA A 15 32.81 -4.43 -1.62
N ILE A 16 32.74 -5.47 -0.80
CA ILE A 16 31.69 -6.50 -0.87
C ILE A 16 30.31 -5.87 -0.63
N ILE A 17 30.14 -5.08 0.43
CA ILE A 17 28.86 -4.41 0.73
C ILE A 17 28.44 -3.49 -0.44
N LYS A 18 29.38 -2.76 -1.04
CA LYS A 18 29.12 -1.90 -2.19
C LYS A 18 28.65 -2.73 -3.39
N LYS A 19 29.30 -3.88 -3.64
CA LYS A 19 28.93 -4.81 -4.71
C LYS A 19 27.52 -5.38 -4.52
N GLU A 20 27.18 -5.84 -3.31
CA GLU A 20 25.84 -6.36 -3.01
C GLU A 20 24.74 -5.30 -3.25
N LYS A 21 24.97 -4.07 -2.79
CA LYS A 21 24.04 -2.95 -3.02
C LYS A 21 23.86 -2.67 -4.52
N LEU A 22 24.94 -2.69 -5.28
CA LEU A 22 24.88 -2.50 -6.74
C LEU A 22 24.08 -3.62 -7.41
N ILE A 23 24.32 -4.88 -7.04
CA ILE A 23 23.56 -6.03 -7.55
C ILE A 23 22.07 -5.84 -7.24
N ALA A 24 21.72 -5.44 -6.02
CA ALA A 24 20.33 -5.23 -5.65
C ALA A 24 19.64 -4.16 -6.51
N VAL A 25 20.32 -3.03 -6.74
CA VAL A 25 19.80 -1.98 -7.61
C VAL A 25 19.59 -2.48 -9.03
N ILE A 26 20.57 -3.21 -9.59
CA ILE A 26 20.46 -3.79 -10.94
C ILE A 26 19.27 -4.75 -11.02
N VAL A 27 19.14 -5.68 -10.07
CA VAL A 27 18.04 -6.66 -10.05
C VAL A 27 16.68 -5.95 -10.00
N LEU A 28 16.52 -4.96 -9.13
CA LEU A 28 15.27 -4.20 -9.01
C LEU A 28 14.95 -3.39 -10.27
N ILE A 29 15.95 -2.83 -10.95
CA ILE A 29 15.78 -2.16 -12.25
C ILE A 29 15.35 -3.16 -13.32
N VAL A 30 15.99 -4.33 -13.38
CA VAL A 30 15.63 -5.39 -14.33
C VAL A 30 14.19 -5.87 -14.08
N MET A 31 13.77 -6.05 -12.82
CA MET A 31 12.39 -6.38 -12.47
C MET A 31 11.41 -5.29 -12.95
N ALA A 32 11.72 -4.02 -12.72
CA ALA A 32 10.87 -2.93 -13.19
C ALA A 32 10.78 -2.91 -14.74
N ALA A 33 11.91 -3.01 -15.43
CA ALA A 33 11.97 -3.00 -16.89
C ALA A 33 11.24 -4.20 -17.50
N ALA A 34 11.42 -5.41 -16.94
CA ALA A 34 10.78 -6.63 -17.42
C ALA A 34 9.26 -6.58 -17.29
N GLY A 35 8.73 -6.04 -16.19
CA GLY A 35 7.28 -5.92 -16.02
C GLY A 35 6.66 -4.85 -16.93
N LEU A 36 7.33 -3.70 -17.06
CA LEU A 36 6.90 -2.66 -18.02
C LEU A 36 6.91 -3.17 -19.47
N ALA A 37 7.85 -4.05 -19.83
CA ALA A 37 7.93 -4.63 -21.17
C ALA A 37 6.77 -5.58 -21.51
N VAL A 38 6.07 -6.14 -20.52
CA VAL A 38 4.97 -7.10 -20.73
C VAL A 38 3.59 -6.50 -20.45
N THR A 39 3.52 -5.23 -20.06
CA THR A 39 2.27 -4.57 -19.63
C THR A 39 1.20 -4.51 -20.72
N ASP A 40 1.59 -4.41 -22.00
CA ASP A 40 0.66 -4.36 -23.13
C ASP A 40 -0.19 -5.62 -23.29
N GLY A 41 0.26 -6.76 -22.72
CA GLY A 41 -0.42 -8.05 -22.85
C GLY A 41 -1.70 -8.22 -22.02
N TYR A 42 -2.06 -7.28 -21.15
CA TYR A 42 -3.16 -7.45 -20.18
C TYR A 42 -4.55 -7.02 -20.68
N GLY A 43 -4.64 -6.32 -21.82
CA GLY A 43 -5.92 -5.84 -22.38
C GLY A 43 -6.66 -4.88 -21.45
N VAL A 44 -7.85 -4.41 -21.81
CA VAL A 44 -8.64 -3.47 -20.98
C VAL A 44 -9.28 -4.20 -19.80
N HIS A 45 -9.10 -3.68 -18.58
CA HIS A 45 -9.70 -4.25 -17.38
C HIS A 45 -11.14 -3.79 -17.17
N LEU A 46 -11.99 -4.66 -16.59
CA LEU A 46 -13.43 -4.42 -16.43
C LEU A 46 -13.73 -3.13 -15.65
N ASP A 47 -12.99 -2.91 -14.55
CA ASP A 47 -13.24 -1.79 -13.64
C ASP A 47 -12.58 -0.48 -14.12
N GLU A 48 -11.67 -0.52 -15.09
CA GLU A 48 -10.85 0.65 -15.48
C GLU A 48 -11.70 1.88 -15.83
N ALA A 49 -12.76 1.70 -16.60
CA ALA A 49 -13.65 2.79 -16.99
C ALA A 49 -14.35 3.43 -15.78
N ILE A 50 -14.78 2.62 -14.81
CA ILE A 50 -15.42 3.08 -13.57
C ILE A 50 -14.41 3.89 -12.75
N GLU A 51 -13.19 3.38 -12.62
CA GLU A 51 -12.13 4.00 -11.82
C GLU A 51 -11.65 5.33 -12.43
N LEU A 52 -11.59 5.41 -13.75
CA LEU A 52 -11.35 6.66 -14.48
C LEU A 52 -12.50 7.65 -14.29
N SER A 53 -13.74 7.18 -14.23
CA SER A 53 -14.91 8.02 -13.92
C SER A 53 -14.81 8.59 -12.50
N ILE A 54 -14.51 7.75 -11.51
CA ILE A 54 -14.30 8.16 -10.10
C ILE A 54 -13.16 9.18 -10.01
N LEU A 55 -12.05 8.97 -10.71
CA LEU A 55 -10.95 9.94 -10.79
C LEU A 55 -11.42 11.29 -11.34
N ASN A 56 -12.20 11.30 -12.42
CA ASN A 56 -12.76 12.52 -12.98
C ASN A 56 -13.71 13.22 -12.00
N SER A 57 -14.54 12.47 -11.28
CA SER A 57 -15.44 13.00 -10.24
C SER A 57 -14.69 13.62 -9.07
N ASN A 58 -13.56 13.06 -8.67
CA ASN A 58 -12.68 13.65 -7.66
C ASN A 58 -12.03 14.95 -8.17
N ILE A 59 -11.53 14.97 -9.41
CA ILE A 59 -10.97 16.18 -10.05
C ILE A 59 -12.04 17.29 -10.13
N LYS A 60 -13.28 16.91 -10.48
CA LYS A 60 -14.43 17.82 -10.51
C LYS A 60 -14.67 18.44 -9.14
N GLU A 61 -14.68 17.63 -8.09
CA GLU A 61 -14.84 18.10 -6.71
C GLU A 61 -13.73 19.07 -6.31
N TYR A 62 -12.45 18.74 -6.55
CA TYR A 62 -11.33 19.66 -6.29
C TYR A 62 -11.49 20.99 -7.03
N SER A 63 -11.98 20.99 -8.26
CA SER A 63 -12.16 22.22 -9.06
C SER A 63 -13.08 23.24 -8.40
N CYS A 64 -14.04 22.80 -7.59
CA CYS A 64 -14.95 23.68 -6.85
C CYS A 64 -14.26 24.47 -5.73
N TYR A 65 -13.08 24.03 -5.29
CA TYR A 65 -12.34 24.63 -4.17
C TYR A 65 -11.00 25.26 -4.60
N ILE A 66 -10.62 25.13 -5.88
CA ILE A 66 -9.45 25.82 -6.44
C ILE A 66 -9.90 27.17 -7.00
N PRO A 67 -9.50 28.31 -6.40
CA PRO A 67 -9.94 29.61 -6.88
C PRO A 67 -9.23 30.03 -8.17
N GLY A 68 -9.91 30.91 -8.94
CA GLY A 68 -9.35 31.59 -10.12
C GLY A 68 -9.32 30.74 -11.39
N LYS A 69 -8.59 31.25 -12.40
CA LYS A 69 -8.60 30.72 -13.78
C LYS A 69 -8.27 29.23 -13.88
N LEU A 70 -7.47 28.69 -12.95
CA LEU A 70 -7.11 27.28 -12.93
C LEU A 70 -8.33 26.42 -12.55
N GLY A 71 -9.07 26.79 -11.50
CA GLY A 71 -10.30 26.13 -11.10
C GLY A 71 -11.34 26.16 -12.21
N ASP A 72 -11.57 27.32 -12.81
CA ASP A 72 -12.51 27.49 -13.92
C ASP A 72 -12.16 26.59 -15.12
N LYS A 73 -10.86 26.50 -15.45
CA LYS A 73 -10.41 25.64 -16.56
C LYS A 73 -10.67 24.16 -16.27
N ILE A 74 -10.39 23.71 -15.04
CA ILE A 74 -10.63 22.31 -14.64
C ILE A 74 -12.14 22.04 -14.59
N ALA A 75 -12.93 22.94 -14.00
CA ALA A 75 -14.38 22.81 -13.89
C ALA A 75 -15.06 22.75 -15.26
N ASN A 76 -14.56 23.52 -16.24
CA ASN A 76 -15.02 23.48 -17.62
C ASN A 76 -14.61 22.19 -18.35
N ALA A 77 -13.40 21.70 -18.13
CA ALA A 77 -12.94 20.42 -18.70
C ALA A 77 -13.72 19.21 -18.14
N ALA A 78 -14.21 19.31 -16.90
CA ALA A 78 -15.06 18.32 -16.25
C ALA A 78 -16.56 18.72 -16.29
N ARG A 79 -17.01 19.38 -17.36
CA ARG A 79 -18.44 19.70 -17.53
C ARG A 79 -19.22 18.41 -17.80
N GLY A 80 -20.35 18.22 -17.11
CA GLY A 80 -21.17 17.01 -17.20
C GLY A 80 -20.66 15.84 -16.34
N VAL A 81 -19.53 15.98 -15.65
CA VAL A 81 -19.04 15.00 -14.67
C VAL A 81 -19.70 15.29 -13.32
N GLU A 82 -20.26 14.24 -12.70
CA GLU A 82 -20.82 14.31 -11.35
C GLU A 82 -19.70 14.52 -10.31
N ARG A 83 -20.00 15.30 -9.27
CA ARG A 83 -19.09 15.50 -8.14
C ARG A 83 -19.00 14.24 -7.30
N ILE A 84 -17.79 13.85 -6.87
CA ILE A 84 -17.62 12.64 -6.05
C ILE A 84 -18.40 12.70 -4.74
N SER A 85 -18.62 13.89 -4.16
CA SER A 85 -19.42 14.04 -2.93
C SER A 85 -20.91 13.72 -3.11
N GLU A 86 -21.40 13.76 -4.35
CA GLU A 86 -22.80 13.52 -4.73
C GLU A 86 -22.99 12.11 -5.31
N SER A 87 -21.92 11.46 -5.76
CA SER A 87 -21.92 10.12 -6.33
C SER A 87 -22.13 9.01 -5.29
N ASP A 88 -22.66 7.88 -5.76
CA ASP A 88 -22.73 6.64 -4.98
C ASP A 88 -21.34 6.01 -4.77
N GLU A 89 -20.35 6.39 -5.59
CA GLU A 89 -18.97 5.90 -5.50
C GLU A 89 -18.09 6.68 -4.51
N LYS A 90 -18.69 7.51 -3.64
CA LYS A 90 -17.94 8.43 -2.76
C LYS A 90 -17.03 7.76 -1.74
N ASP A 91 -17.30 6.50 -1.41
CA ASP A 91 -16.46 5.64 -0.57
C ASP A 91 -15.38 4.88 -1.33
N HIS A 92 -15.37 4.97 -2.66
CA HIS A 92 -14.33 4.38 -3.52
C HIS A 92 -13.18 5.38 -3.71
N GLY A 93 -12.15 5.25 -2.88
CA GLY A 93 -11.00 6.14 -2.95
C GLY A 93 -10.05 5.82 -4.09
N ILE A 94 -9.59 6.87 -4.77
CA ILE A 94 -8.76 6.82 -5.97
C ILE A 94 -7.48 7.67 -5.83
N ALA A 95 -7.11 8.06 -4.60
CA ALA A 95 -6.03 9.00 -4.34
C ALA A 95 -4.67 8.57 -4.91
N ALA A 96 -4.42 7.26 -4.95
CA ALA A 96 -3.22 6.69 -5.56
C ALA A 96 -3.05 7.09 -7.04
N TYR A 97 -4.13 7.45 -7.73
CA TYR A 97 -4.17 7.83 -9.14
C TYR A 97 -4.30 9.34 -9.38
N TYR A 98 -4.26 10.20 -8.36
CA TYR A 98 -4.24 11.65 -8.60
C TYR A 98 -3.02 12.09 -9.42
N GLY A 99 -1.88 11.40 -9.26
CA GLY A 99 -0.70 11.61 -10.10
C GLY A 99 -0.89 11.14 -11.55
N TYR A 100 -1.76 10.14 -11.78
CA TYR A 100 -2.04 9.60 -13.10
C TYR A 100 -2.64 10.66 -14.05
N VAL A 101 -3.31 11.68 -13.52
CA VAL A 101 -3.86 12.81 -14.30
C VAL A 101 -2.79 13.49 -15.18
N PHE A 102 -1.53 13.53 -14.72
CA PHE A 102 -0.44 14.09 -15.49
C PHE A 102 0.06 13.15 -16.58
N VAL A 103 0.08 11.84 -16.31
CA VAL A 103 0.48 10.80 -17.26
C VAL A 103 -0.55 10.67 -18.38
N ARG A 104 -1.84 10.62 -18.02
CA ARG A 104 -2.96 10.53 -18.97
C ARG A 104 -2.94 11.65 -20.03
N LYS A 105 -2.41 12.84 -19.72
CA LYS A 105 -2.28 13.93 -20.71
C LYS A 105 -1.42 13.54 -21.91
N LEU A 106 -0.47 12.63 -21.72
CA LEU A 106 0.43 12.12 -22.76
C LEU A 106 -0.17 10.94 -23.55
N ALA A 107 -1.25 10.33 -23.05
CA ALA A 107 -1.85 9.12 -23.57
C ALA A 107 -3.39 9.22 -23.58
N GLN A 108 -3.92 10.14 -24.38
CA GLN A 108 -5.36 10.50 -24.37
C GLN A 108 -6.25 9.65 -25.28
N ARG A 109 -5.68 8.77 -26.10
CA ARG A 109 -6.40 7.94 -27.06
C ARG A 109 -6.19 6.48 -26.73
N GLU A 110 -7.22 5.67 -26.92
CA GLU A 110 -7.06 4.22 -26.90
C GLU A 110 -6.15 3.75 -28.04
N PRO A 111 -5.32 2.71 -27.84
CA PRO A 111 -5.15 1.90 -26.61
C PRO A 111 -4.15 2.49 -25.59
N TYR A 112 -3.58 3.67 -25.88
CA TYR A 112 -2.49 4.25 -25.07
C TYR A 112 -2.92 4.65 -23.66
N GLN A 113 -4.18 5.02 -23.47
CA GLN A 113 -4.72 5.36 -22.15
C GLN A 113 -4.73 4.14 -21.22
N THR A 114 -5.26 3.00 -21.69
CA THR A 114 -5.19 1.74 -20.96
C THR A 114 -3.76 1.30 -20.68
N LEU A 115 -2.87 1.37 -21.68
CA LEU A 115 -1.46 1.03 -21.47
C LEU A 115 -0.82 1.92 -20.39
N ALA A 116 -1.05 3.23 -20.43
CA ALA A 116 -0.53 4.15 -19.43
C ALA A 116 -1.11 3.89 -18.03
N PHE A 117 -2.39 3.53 -17.94
CA PHE A 117 -3.04 3.15 -16.68
C PHE A 117 -2.39 1.90 -16.08
N HIS A 118 -2.13 0.88 -16.90
CA HIS A 118 -1.47 -0.34 -16.45
C HIS A 118 -0.01 -0.14 -16.07
N MET A 119 0.74 0.63 -16.86
CA MET A 119 2.13 0.96 -16.52
C MET A 119 2.19 1.74 -15.21
N TYR A 120 1.23 2.65 -14.97
CA TYR A 120 1.13 3.41 -13.72
C TYR A 120 0.82 2.51 -12.53
N THR A 121 -0.14 1.59 -12.68
CA THR A 121 -0.50 0.59 -11.67
C THR A 121 0.71 -0.30 -11.34
N PHE A 122 1.44 -0.75 -12.36
CA PHE A 122 2.66 -1.53 -12.19
C PHE A 122 3.78 -0.75 -11.50
N CYS A 123 3.92 0.55 -11.79
CA CYS A 123 4.85 1.41 -11.05
C CYS A 123 4.51 1.45 -9.56
N ILE A 124 3.23 1.57 -9.19
CA ILE A 124 2.79 1.51 -7.80
C ILE A 124 3.11 0.15 -7.17
N PHE A 125 2.80 -0.95 -7.87
CA PHE A 125 3.15 -2.29 -7.41
C PHE A 125 4.66 -2.42 -7.13
N MET A 126 5.51 -1.91 -8.04
CA MET A 126 6.96 -1.90 -7.84
C MET A 126 7.41 -1.06 -6.65
N LEU A 127 6.73 0.05 -6.32
CA LEU A 127 6.98 0.77 -5.07
C LEU A 127 6.69 -0.10 -3.83
N GLY A 128 5.65 -0.93 -3.89
CA GLY A 128 5.38 -1.96 -2.88
C GLY A 128 6.49 -2.99 -2.76
N VAL A 129 7.00 -3.50 -3.90
CA VAL A 129 8.14 -4.44 -3.94
C VAL A 129 9.41 -3.82 -3.33
N LEU A 130 9.67 -2.53 -3.61
CA LEU A 130 10.77 -1.77 -3.01
C LEU A 130 10.59 -1.55 -1.51
N ALA A 131 9.35 -1.30 -1.06
CA ALA A 131 9.05 -1.20 0.36
C ALA A 131 9.28 -2.54 1.07
N LEU A 132 8.89 -3.67 0.47
CA LEU A 132 9.18 -5.01 1.00
C LEU A 132 10.69 -5.27 1.10
N TYR A 133 11.45 -4.94 0.05
CA TYR A 133 12.92 -4.99 0.11
C TYR A 133 13.45 -4.21 1.32
N GLY A 134 12.96 -2.97 1.50
CA GLY A 134 13.32 -2.11 2.61
C GLY A 134 12.96 -2.69 3.97
N ILE A 135 11.77 -3.28 4.13
CA ILE A 135 11.30 -3.93 5.36
C ILE A 135 12.24 -5.07 5.73
N VAL A 136 12.47 -6.01 4.81
CA VAL A 136 13.33 -7.16 5.09
C VAL A 136 14.77 -6.70 5.38
N LYS A 137 15.24 -5.66 4.69
CA LYS A 137 16.57 -5.09 4.95
C LYS A 137 16.67 -4.49 6.35
N LEU A 138 15.62 -3.84 6.84
CA LEU A 138 15.58 -3.31 8.21
C LEU A 138 15.57 -4.43 9.26
N LEU A 139 14.85 -5.52 9.01
CA LEU A 139 14.70 -6.61 9.98
C LEU A 139 15.91 -7.55 10.02
N THR A 140 16.56 -7.79 8.88
CA THR A 140 17.60 -8.83 8.75
C THR A 140 18.99 -8.28 8.47
N ASN A 141 19.09 -7.02 8.07
CA ASN A 141 20.30 -6.40 7.53
C ASN A 141 20.94 -7.17 6.34
N SER A 142 20.21 -8.08 5.69
CA SER A 142 20.72 -8.88 4.57
C SER A 142 20.18 -8.38 3.23
N VAL A 143 21.09 -8.10 2.28
CA VAL A 143 20.69 -7.74 0.89
C VAL A 143 20.00 -8.91 0.21
N TRP A 144 20.57 -10.11 0.33
CA TRP A 144 20.08 -11.31 -0.34
C TRP A 144 18.71 -11.73 0.14
N GLN A 145 18.45 -11.71 1.45
CA GLN A 145 17.11 -12.01 1.98
C GLN A 145 16.08 -10.98 1.52
N SER A 146 16.49 -9.72 1.40
CA SER A 146 15.62 -8.65 0.90
C SER A 146 15.29 -8.83 -0.58
N LEU A 147 16.27 -9.17 -1.41
CA LEU A 147 16.05 -9.50 -2.82
C LEU A 147 15.19 -10.75 -2.97
N PHE A 148 15.43 -11.78 -2.16
CA PHE A 148 14.65 -13.00 -2.18
C PHE A 148 13.18 -12.73 -1.87
N ALA A 149 12.89 -11.96 -0.82
CA ALA A 149 11.52 -11.57 -0.47
C ALA A 149 10.85 -10.75 -1.59
N SER A 150 11.55 -9.77 -2.17
CA SER A 150 11.05 -8.99 -3.30
C SER A 150 10.77 -9.84 -4.54
N LEU A 151 11.66 -10.79 -4.86
CA LEU A 151 11.47 -11.73 -5.97
C LEU A 151 10.30 -12.67 -5.72
N MET A 152 10.09 -13.15 -4.49
CA MET A 152 8.93 -13.98 -4.18
C MET A 152 7.60 -13.24 -4.39
N LEU A 153 7.52 -11.97 -3.99
CA LEU A 153 6.32 -11.15 -4.23
C LEU A 153 6.15 -10.90 -5.74
N TYR A 154 7.22 -10.51 -6.42
CA TYR A 154 7.22 -10.16 -7.84
C TYR A 154 6.93 -11.35 -8.75
N LEU A 155 7.46 -12.54 -8.45
CA LEU A 155 7.27 -13.75 -9.25
C LEU A 155 6.02 -14.54 -8.87
N SER A 156 5.26 -14.10 -7.86
CA SER A 156 3.95 -14.69 -7.55
C SER A 156 3.00 -14.40 -8.71
N PRO A 157 2.50 -15.40 -9.45
CA PRO A 157 1.73 -15.18 -10.68
C PRO A 157 0.52 -14.26 -10.46
N ARG A 158 -0.18 -14.45 -9.33
CA ARG A 158 -1.31 -13.62 -8.93
C ARG A 158 -0.88 -12.17 -8.70
N MET A 159 0.14 -11.94 -7.88
CA MET A 159 0.57 -10.57 -7.54
C MET A 159 1.17 -9.84 -8.75
N PHE A 160 1.92 -10.56 -9.58
CA PHE A 160 2.48 -10.01 -10.82
C PHE A 160 1.38 -9.60 -11.80
N GLY A 161 0.41 -10.48 -12.06
CA GLY A 161 -0.71 -10.18 -12.96
C GLY A 161 -1.56 -9.02 -12.45
N GLU A 162 -2.00 -9.09 -11.20
CA GLU A 162 -2.79 -8.04 -10.55
C GLU A 162 -2.04 -6.70 -10.49
N GLY A 163 -0.71 -6.73 -10.41
CA GLY A 163 0.16 -5.55 -10.48
C GLY A 163 0.02 -4.74 -11.77
N HIS A 164 -0.54 -5.30 -12.83
CA HIS A 164 -0.72 -4.60 -14.10
C HIS A 164 -2.08 -3.93 -14.22
N TYR A 165 -3.15 -4.45 -13.61
CA TYR A 165 -4.51 -3.94 -13.85
C TYR A 165 -5.36 -3.68 -12.60
N ASN A 166 -5.08 -4.34 -11.48
CA ASN A 166 -5.92 -4.19 -10.29
C ASN A 166 -5.55 -2.91 -9.56
N ASN A 167 -6.38 -1.90 -9.72
CA ASN A 167 -6.14 -0.57 -9.18
C ASN A 167 -6.55 -0.41 -7.70
N LYS A 168 -7.08 -1.47 -7.08
CA LYS A 168 -7.56 -1.48 -5.69
C LYS A 168 -6.68 -2.34 -4.79
N ASP A 169 -6.70 -3.66 -4.95
CA ASP A 169 -6.05 -4.57 -4.01
C ASP A 169 -4.53 -4.51 -4.07
N ILE A 170 -3.93 -4.51 -5.27
CA ILE A 170 -2.47 -4.44 -5.38
C ILE A 170 -1.95 -3.06 -4.95
N VAL A 171 -2.76 -2.02 -5.18
CA VAL A 171 -2.44 -0.64 -4.80
C VAL A 171 -2.50 -0.49 -3.28
N VAL A 172 -3.57 -0.97 -2.63
CA VAL A 172 -3.64 -1.03 -1.17
C VAL A 172 -2.49 -1.84 -0.60
N MET A 173 -2.19 -3.02 -1.15
CA MET A 173 -1.06 -3.83 -0.69
C MET A 173 0.26 -3.05 -0.79
N ALA A 174 0.52 -2.38 -1.91
CA ALA A 174 1.73 -1.58 -2.10
C ALA A 174 1.83 -0.45 -1.06
N PHE A 175 0.74 0.32 -0.86
CA PHE A 175 0.72 1.39 0.14
C PHE A 175 0.75 0.87 1.58
N VAL A 176 0.22 -0.31 1.86
CA VAL A 176 0.37 -1.00 3.16
C VAL A 176 1.83 -1.37 3.40
N LEU A 177 2.55 -1.90 2.41
CA LEU A 177 3.98 -2.18 2.53
C LEU A 177 4.79 -0.90 2.73
N ILE A 178 4.47 0.18 2.01
CA ILE A 178 5.12 1.49 2.20
C ILE A 178 4.84 2.03 3.62
N THR A 179 3.60 1.89 4.09
CA THR A 179 3.17 2.22 5.45
C THR A 179 3.97 1.45 6.50
N ILE A 180 4.10 0.12 6.35
CA ILE A 180 4.92 -0.70 7.25
C ILE A 180 6.38 -0.26 7.21
N TYR A 181 6.96 -0.06 6.03
CA TYR A 181 8.35 0.36 5.88
C TYR A 181 8.64 1.67 6.62
N PHE A 182 7.86 2.73 6.37
CA PHE A 182 8.08 4.02 7.03
C PHE A 182 7.67 4.00 8.50
N GLY A 183 6.67 3.20 8.87
CA GLY A 183 6.30 2.94 10.26
C GLY A 183 7.44 2.34 11.07
N LEU A 184 8.13 1.33 10.51
CA LEU A 184 9.33 0.75 11.10
C LEU A 184 10.48 1.76 11.16
N LYS A 185 10.72 2.54 10.10
CA LYS A 185 11.74 3.62 10.12
C LYS A 185 11.44 4.68 11.18
N MET A 186 10.17 5.05 11.35
CA MET A 186 9.73 5.97 12.40
C MET A 186 10.01 5.39 13.78
N ALA A 187 9.65 4.12 13.99
CA ALA A 187 9.86 3.42 15.25
C ALA A 187 11.35 3.24 15.60
N LEU A 188 12.17 2.88 14.62
CA LEU A 188 13.60 2.62 14.85
C LEU A 188 14.43 3.91 14.94
N GLU A 189 14.18 4.89 14.09
CA GLU A 189 15.06 6.07 13.98
C GLU A 189 14.55 7.33 14.70
N ARG A 190 13.28 7.35 15.13
CA ARG A 190 12.68 8.49 15.85
C ARG A 190 12.91 9.83 15.13
N ARG A 191 12.60 9.87 13.83
CA ARG A 191 12.68 11.09 12.99
C ARG A 191 11.31 11.49 12.45
N TYR A 192 11.00 12.79 12.55
CA TYR A 192 9.74 13.37 12.05
C TYR A 192 9.46 13.07 10.58
N ARG A 193 10.49 13.08 9.72
CA ARG A 193 10.33 12.75 8.29
C ARG A 193 9.68 11.39 8.05
N TYR A 194 9.98 10.41 8.90
CA TYR A 194 9.40 9.07 8.75
C TYR A 194 8.00 9.00 9.33
N ALA A 195 7.68 9.78 10.35
CA ALA A 195 6.29 9.95 10.81
C ALA A 195 5.41 10.57 9.73
N ILE A 196 5.91 11.61 9.04
CA ILE A 196 5.21 12.26 7.93
C ILE A 196 4.98 11.26 6.78
N LEU A 197 6.03 10.56 6.33
CA LEU A 197 5.92 9.59 5.24
C LEU A 197 5.03 8.40 5.60
N PHE A 198 5.13 7.89 6.82
CA PHE A 198 4.24 6.85 7.37
C PHE A 198 2.78 7.29 7.31
N ALA A 199 2.49 8.49 7.82
CA ALA A 199 1.14 9.04 7.89
C ALA A 199 0.54 9.32 6.50
N MET A 200 1.32 9.88 5.58
CA MET A 200 0.88 10.13 4.20
C MET A 200 0.61 8.82 3.45
N ALA A 201 1.51 7.84 3.53
CA ALA A 201 1.30 6.53 2.91
C ALA A 201 0.08 5.81 3.49
N SER A 202 -0.10 5.90 4.81
CA SER A 202 -1.26 5.34 5.51
C SER A 202 -2.56 5.98 5.04
N ALA A 203 -2.59 7.31 4.88
CA ALA A 203 -3.77 8.01 4.40
C ALA A 203 -4.18 7.59 2.99
N VAL A 204 -3.22 7.39 2.08
CA VAL A 204 -3.49 6.87 0.72
C VAL A 204 -3.95 5.41 0.77
N ALA A 205 -3.35 4.58 1.63
CA ALA A 205 -3.79 3.20 1.85
C ALA A 205 -5.25 3.16 2.33
N THR A 206 -5.59 3.94 3.36
CA THR A 206 -6.95 4.05 3.92
C THR A 206 -7.94 4.59 2.91
N ASN A 207 -7.55 5.59 2.10
CA ASN A 207 -8.41 6.12 1.06
C ASN A 207 -8.73 5.03 0.02
N THR A 208 -7.71 4.31 -0.46
CA THR A 208 -7.92 3.27 -1.48
C THR A 208 -8.81 2.14 -0.96
N LYS A 209 -8.59 1.67 0.27
CA LYS A 209 -9.54 0.83 1.03
C LYS A 209 -9.42 1.13 2.51
N ILE A 210 -10.57 1.22 3.20
CA ILE A 210 -10.63 1.46 4.66
C ILE A 210 -9.79 0.45 5.46
N ALA A 211 -9.60 -0.76 4.93
CA ALA A 211 -8.72 -1.79 5.46
C ALA A 211 -7.27 -1.30 5.72
N GLY A 212 -6.79 -0.32 4.95
CA GLY A 212 -5.48 0.31 5.14
C GLY A 212 -5.30 0.99 6.50
N ALA A 213 -6.39 1.49 7.11
CA ALA A 213 -6.34 2.13 8.42
C ALA A 213 -5.90 1.18 9.55
N TRP A 214 -6.16 -0.12 9.40
CA TRP A 214 -5.75 -1.13 10.39
C TRP A 214 -4.23 -1.17 10.55
N PHE A 215 -3.49 -1.09 9.45
CA PHE A 215 -2.02 -1.12 9.49
C PHE A 215 -1.44 0.14 10.12
N TYR A 216 -2.04 1.31 9.86
CA TYR A 216 -1.71 2.55 10.57
C TYR A 216 -1.92 2.40 12.08
N GLY A 217 -3.08 1.88 12.49
CA GLY A 217 -3.43 1.66 13.89
C GLY A 217 -2.47 0.70 14.60
N ILE A 218 -2.22 -0.48 14.01
CA ILE A 218 -1.33 -1.50 14.59
C ILE A 218 0.09 -0.96 14.77
N ILE A 219 0.64 -0.27 13.76
CA ILE A 219 1.99 0.30 13.85
C ILE A 219 2.03 1.44 14.87
N GLY A 220 1.01 2.30 14.90
CA GLY A 220 0.91 3.41 15.86
C GLY A 220 0.83 2.91 17.31
N ILE A 221 0.01 1.89 17.55
CA ILE A 221 -0.09 1.21 18.86
C ILE A 221 1.25 0.54 19.20
N GLY A 222 1.85 -0.19 18.25
CA GLY A 222 3.17 -0.82 18.44
C GLY A 222 4.27 0.19 18.78
N TYR A 223 4.25 1.37 18.15
CA TYR A 223 5.15 2.48 18.46
C TYR A 223 4.97 2.94 19.91
N LEU A 224 3.72 3.17 20.35
CA LEU A 224 3.41 3.58 21.72
C LEU A 224 3.84 2.53 22.75
N ILE A 225 3.50 1.25 22.51
CA ILE A 225 3.92 0.13 23.37
C ILE A 225 5.45 0.09 23.49
N THR A 226 6.16 0.28 22.38
CA THR A 226 7.63 0.31 22.36
C THR A 226 8.17 1.44 23.23
N LEU A 227 7.58 2.65 23.15
CA LEU A 227 8.01 3.77 23.99
C LEU A 227 7.77 3.50 25.48
N ILE A 228 6.63 2.90 25.83
CA ILE A 228 6.31 2.55 27.22
C ILE A 228 7.28 1.50 27.75
N ARG A 229 7.44 0.37 27.04
CA ARG A 229 8.32 -0.73 27.48
C ARG A 229 9.77 -0.31 27.62
N LYS A 230 10.28 0.51 26.68
CA LYS A 230 11.66 1.01 26.73
C LYS A 230 11.85 2.24 27.64
N LYS A 231 10.79 2.71 28.30
CA LYS A 231 10.79 3.95 29.11
C LYS A 231 11.30 5.17 28.33
N GLU A 232 10.98 5.23 27.03
CA GLU A 232 11.41 6.26 26.07
C GLU A 232 10.33 7.33 25.84
N LEU A 233 9.40 7.54 26.79
CA LEU A 233 8.33 8.55 26.75
C LEU A 233 8.85 9.98 26.93
N THR A 234 9.80 10.38 26.09
CA THR A 234 10.33 11.73 26.03
C THR A 234 9.37 12.64 25.26
N LYS A 235 9.38 13.95 25.55
CA LYS A 235 8.59 14.96 24.82
C LYS A 235 8.77 14.85 23.30
N ARG A 236 10.02 14.58 22.85
CA ARG A 236 10.36 14.40 21.44
C ARG A 236 9.73 13.14 20.82
N ASN A 237 9.74 12.01 21.51
CA ASN A 237 9.16 10.79 20.95
C ASN A 237 7.63 10.87 20.91
N ILE A 238 7.02 11.49 21.92
CA ILE A 238 5.58 11.76 21.95
C ILE A 238 5.20 12.70 20.80
N SER A 239 5.96 13.78 20.55
CA SER A 239 5.67 14.70 19.46
C SER A 239 5.80 14.04 18.07
N ILE A 240 6.69 13.06 17.89
CA ILE A 240 6.76 12.27 16.65
C ILE A 240 5.48 11.48 16.42
N GLY A 241 4.96 10.82 17.46
CA GLY A 241 3.66 10.13 17.41
C GLY A 241 2.50 11.09 17.11
N LEU A 242 2.49 12.25 17.76
CA LEU A 242 1.47 13.29 17.51
C LEU A 242 1.54 13.83 16.08
N VAL A 243 2.74 14.06 15.55
CA VAL A 243 2.94 14.46 14.14
C VAL A 243 2.38 13.38 13.20
N ALA A 244 2.61 12.09 13.48
CA ALA A 244 2.02 11.02 12.66
C ALA A 244 0.48 11.09 12.65
N ILE A 245 -0.16 11.34 13.81
CA ILE A 245 -1.61 11.48 13.93
C ILE A 245 -2.13 12.69 13.15
N VAL A 246 -1.55 13.86 13.39
CA VAL A 246 -1.99 15.10 12.76
C VAL A 246 -1.81 15.04 11.25
N VAL A 247 -0.64 14.58 10.79
CA VAL A 247 -0.36 14.45 9.35
C VAL A 247 -1.25 13.40 8.70
N TYR A 248 -1.59 12.31 9.39
CA TYR A 248 -2.48 11.28 8.87
C TYR A 248 -3.87 11.85 8.63
N VAL A 249 -4.44 12.54 9.64
CA VAL A 249 -5.75 13.16 9.53
C VAL A 249 -5.79 14.20 8.43
N ILE A 250 -4.81 15.13 8.40
CA ILE A 250 -4.71 16.15 7.35
C ILE A 250 -4.59 15.49 5.98
N SER A 251 -3.69 14.51 5.82
CA SER A 251 -3.48 13.84 4.54
C SER A 251 -4.74 13.10 4.10
N TYR A 252 -5.40 12.35 5.00
CA TYR A 252 -6.62 11.61 4.69
C TYR A 252 -7.75 12.54 4.25
N VAL A 253 -7.94 13.67 4.95
CA VAL A 253 -8.90 14.69 4.54
C VAL A 253 -8.52 15.24 3.16
N LEU A 254 -7.26 15.64 2.96
CA LEU A 254 -6.83 16.24 1.69
C LEU A 254 -6.99 15.30 0.49
N VAL A 255 -6.76 14.00 0.67
CA VAL A 255 -6.89 13.01 -0.42
C VAL A 255 -8.32 12.49 -0.61
N THR A 256 -9.25 12.83 0.28
CA THR A 256 -10.65 12.35 0.27
C THR A 256 -11.62 13.53 0.10
N PRO A 257 -11.68 14.16 -1.08
CA PRO A 257 -12.49 15.37 -1.28
C PRO A 257 -14.00 15.11 -1.12
N ALA A 258 -14.45 13.87 -1.30
CA ALA A 258 -15.81 13.42 -1.02
C ALA A 258 -16.31 13.79 0.39
N MET A 259 -15.41 13.90 1.37
CA MET A 259 -15.78 14.19 2.76
C MET A 259 -15.88 15.70 3.07
N TRP A 260 -15.39 16.60 2.20
CA TRP A 260 -15.19 18.01 2.54
C TRP A 260 -16.49 18.78 2.82
N ARG A 261 -17.55 18.48 2.08
CA ARG A 261 -18.85 19.14 2.24
C ARG A 261 -19.56 18.74 3.54
N ASN A 262 -19.42 17.48 3.95
CA ASN A 262 -20.04 16.96 5.17
C ASN A 262 -19.16 15.85 5.79
N PRO A 263 -18.10 16.20 6.54
CA PRO A 263 -17.14 15.22 7.06
C PRO A 263 -17.78 14.19 7.99
N PHE A 264 -18.67 14.63 8.88
CA PHE A 264 -19.36 13.74 9.82
C PHE A 264 -20.32 12.80 9.10
N GLY A 265 -21.11 13.32 8.16
CA GLY A 265 -22.02 12.50 7.34
C GLY A 265 -21.25 11.46 6.50
N PHE A 266 -20.08 11.82 5.97
CA PHE A 266 -19.22 10.89 5.24
C PHE A 266 -18.70 9.77 6.13
N ILE A 267 -18.25 10.09 7.36
CA ILE A 267 -17.80 9.05 8.31
C ILE A 267 -18.96 8.12 8.69
N MET A 268 -20.15 8.67 8.96
CA MET A 268 -21.34 7.86 9.23
C MET A 268 -21.71 6.96 8.04
N TYR A 269 -21.58 7.47 6.82
CA TYR A 269 -21.77 6.70 5.60
C TYR A 269 -20.77 5.53 5.51
N LEU A 270 -19.48 5.78 5.74
CA LEU A 270 -18.47 4.73 5.76
C LEU A 270 -18.77 3.64 6.81
N VAL A 271 -19.17 4.03 8.02
CA VAL A 271 -19.51 3.06 9.08
C VAL A 271 -20.73 2.23 8.70
N LYS A 272 -21.75 2.84 8.09
CA LYS A 272 -22.95 2.13 7.62
C LYS A 272 -22.58 1.07 6.57
N TYR A 273 -21.86 1.46 5.53
CA TYR A 273 -21.52 0.57 4.41
C TYR A 273 -20.34 -0.37 4.67
N ALA A 274 -19.56 -0.14 5.73
CA ALA A 274 -18.58 -1.12 6.23
C ALA A 274 -19.25 -2.32 6.91
N ASN A 275 -20.45 -2.15 7.47
CA ASN A 275 -21.20 -3.22 8.14
C ASN A 275 -22.15 -3.95 7.18
N ASP A 276 -22.85 -3.21 6.32
CA ASP A 276 -23.83 -3.75 5.37
C ASP A 276 -23.47 -3.32 3.94
N PHE A 277 -22.47 -3.99 3.34
CA PHE A 277 -22.13 -3.75 1.94
C PHE A 277 -23.11 -4.50 1.02
N ASP A 278 -24.13 -3.79 0.55
CA ASP A 278 -25.25 -4.35 -0.24
C ASP A 278 -25.15 -4.08 -1.75
N ARG A 279 -24.16 -3.31 -2.20
CA ARG A 279 -24.07 -2.83 -3.59
C ARG A 279 -23.49 -3.84 -4.58
N TRP A 280 -22.76 -4.85 -4.09
CA TRP A 280 -22.18 -5.89 -4.94
C TRP A 280 -22.97 -7.20 -4.79
N ASP A 281 -23.96 -7.38 -5.66
CA ASP A 281 -24.78 -8.60 -5.75
C ASP A 281 -24.56 -9.36 -7.06
N ASN A 282 -23.30 -9.44 -7.47
CA ASN A 282 -22.90 -10.19 -8.66
C ASN A 282 -22.81 -11.70 -8.37
N ASN A 283 -22.87 -12.47 -9.45
CA ASN A 283 -22.73 -13.92 -9.36
C ASN A 283 -21.26 -14.29 -9.08
N LEU A 284 -21.04 -15.12 -8.07
CA LEU A 284 -19.75 -15.68 -7.69
C LEU A 284 -19.77 -17.18 -7.96
N LEU A 285 -19.00 -17.65 -8.94
CA LEU A 285 -18.82 -19.08 -9.18
C LEU A 285 -17.77 -19.64 -8.23
N PHE A 286 -18.17 -20.59 -7.38
CA PHE A 286 -17.27 -21.30 -6.48
C PHE A 286 -17.68 -22.77 -6.38
N GLU A 287 -16.74 -23.68 -6.62
CA GLU A 287 -16.96 -25.14 -6.58
C GLU A 287 -18.12 -25.63 -7.47
N GLY A 288 -18.30 -24.99 -8.62
CA GLY A 288 -19.37 -25.32 -9.57
C GLY A 288 -20.75 -24.77 -9.17
N VAL A 289 -20.86 -24.04 -8.06
CA VAL A 289 -22.09 -23.40 -7.61
C VAL A 289 -21.99 -21.88 -7.83
N LEU A 290 -23.04 -21.30 -8.41
CA LEU A 290 -23.18 -19.85 -8.51
C LEU A 290 -23.81 -19.33 -7.22
N TYR A 291 -23.02 -18.61 -6.45
CA TYR A 291 -23.45 -17.87 -5.27
C TYR A 291 -23.85 -16.46 -5.65
N ARG A 292 -24.77 -15.88 -4.88
CA ARG A 292 -25.20 -14.49 -4.98
C ARG A 292 -25.40 -14.00 -3.57
N TYR A 293 -24.66 -12.98 -3.16
CA TYR A 293 -24.54 -12.58 -1.76
C TYR A 293 -25.89 -12.31 -1.09
N SER A 294 -26.85 -11.72 -1.81
CA SER A 294 -28.18 -11.41 -1.29
C SER A 294 -29.10 -12.63 -1.07
N VAL A 295 -28.85 -13.75 -1.76
CA VAL A 295 -29.76 -14.92 -1.79
C VAL A 295 -29.13 -16.17 -1.18
N ASN A 296 -27.89 -16.46 -1.57
CA ASN A 296 -27.13 -17.61 -1.13
C ASN A 296 -25.66 -17.16 -1.00
N PRO A 297 -25.25 -16.65 0.16
CA PRO A 297 -23.88 -16.20 0.36
C PRO A 297 -22.91 -17.38 0.27
N PRO A 298 -21.67 -17.16 -0.20
CA PRO A 298 -20.67 -18.21 -0.25
C PRO A 298 -20.38 -18.74 1.16
N PRO A 299 -19.98 -20.03 1.27
CA PRO A 299 -19.68 -20.62 2.57
C PRO A 299 -18.52 -19.90 3.26
N ALA A 300 -18.49 -19.89 4.60
CA ALA A 300 -17.47 -19.18 5.37
C ALA A 300 -16.02 -19.62 5.02
N TYR A 301 -15.83 -20.86 4.56
CA TYR A 301 -14.52 -21.38 4.16
C TYR A 301 -14.09 -20.93 2.74
N TYR A 302 -14.93 -20.20 2.00
CA TYR A 302 -14.60 -19.67 0.67
C TYR A 302 -13.28 -18.89 0.68
N LEU A 303 -13.17 -17.88 1.55
CA LEU A 303 -11.97 -17.04 1.62
C LEU A 303 -10.72 -17.84 2.04
N PRO A 304 -10.73 -18.63 3.13
CA PRO A 304 -9.61 -19.50 3.47
C PRO A 304 -9.19 -20.43 2.33
N LYS A 305 -10.15 -21.04 1.62
CA LYS A 305 -9.88 -21.94 0.51
C LYS A 305 -9.25 -21.20 -0.67
N MET A 306 -9.79 -20.02 -1.03
CA MET A 306 -9.22 -19.19 -2.09
C MET A 306 -7.78 -18.80 -1.77
N ILE A 307 -7.47 -18.41 -0.52
CA ILE A 307 -6.10 -18.10 -0.10
C ILE A 307 -5.21 -19.34 -0.26
N LEU A 308 -5.67 -20.51 0.20
CA LEU A 308 -4.91 -21.76 0.17
C LEU A 308 -4.55 -22.17 -1.28
N ILE A 309 -5.49 -22.08 -2.21
CA ILE A 309 -5.30 -22.56 -3.58
C ILE A 309 -4.62 -21.53 -4.49
N THR A 310 -4.70 -20.23 -4.19
CA THR A 310 -4.13 -19.17 -5.02
C THR A 310 -2.79 -18.62 -4.50
N THR A 311 -2.39 -19.01 -3.29
CA THR A 311 -1.07 -18.64 -2.74
C THR A 311 -0.08 -19.77 -3.00
N PRO A 312 1.11 -19.49 -3.58
CA PRO A 312 2.13 -20.52 -3.77
C PRO A 312 2.47 -21.26 -2.47
N LEU A 313 2.53 -22.59 -2.52
CA LEU A 313 2.70 -23.44 -1.33
C LEU A 313 3.92 -23.07 -0.47
N TYR A 314 5.04 -22.72 -1.10
CA TYR A 314 6.25 -22.32 -0.38
C TYR A 314 6.05 -21.03 0.44
N ILE A 315 5.19 -20.10 -0.01
CA ILE A 315 4.83 -18.90 0.75
C ILE A 315 4.02 -19.28 1.98
N LEU A 316 3.05 -20.19 1.84
CA LEU A 316 2.25 -20.67 2.97
C LEU A 316 3.11 -21.34 4.04
N VAL A 317 4.06 -22.18 3.65
CA VAL A 317 5.02 -22.81 4.58
C VAL A 317 5.86 -21.76 5.30
N LEU A 318 6.36 -20.75 4.58
CA LEU A 318 7.15 -19.67 5.18
C LEU A 318 6.32 -18.78 6.13
N ILE A 319 5.05 -18.54 5.82
CA ILE A 319 4.12 -17.83 6.71
C ILE A 319 3.95 -18.62 8.02
N ILE A 320 3.64 -19.92 7.92
CA ILE A 320 3.44 -20.79 9.10
C ILE A 320 4.73 -20.82 9.93
N TYR A 321 5.88 -21.06 9.29
CA TYR A 321 7.17 -21.07 9.97
C TYR A 321 7.46 -19.74 10.66
N GLY A 322 7.25 -18.62 9.97
CA GLY A 322 7.43 -17.28 10.54
C GLY A 322 6.57 -17.05 11.77
N VAL A 323 5.27 -17.35 11.68
CA VAL A 323 4.33 -17.19 12.81
C VAL A 323 4.75 -18.05 14.00
N VAL A 324 5.06 -19.33 13.78
CA VAL A 324 5.48 -20.25 14.84
C VAL A 324 6.77 -19.77 15.51
N MET A 325 7.77 -19.38 14.73
CA MET A 325 9.05 -18.90 15.25
C MET A 325 8.91 -17.58 16.01
N THR A 326 8.12 -16.63 15.51
CA THR A 326 7.84 -15.38 16.20
C THR A 326 7.10 -15.62 17.52
N ALA A 327 6.08 -16.49 17.52
CA ALA A 327 5.37 -16.85 18.74
C ALA A 327 6.29 -17.54 19.77
N ALA A 328 7.12 -18.50 19.32
CA ALA A 328 8.08 -19.18 20.17
C ALA A 328 9.10 -18.21 20.80
N ASN A 329 9.58 -17.22 20.03
CA ASN A 329 10.51 -16.22 20.53
C ASN A 329 9.84 -15.24 21.50
N ALA A 330 8.62 -14.78 21.20
CA ALA A 330 7.85 -13.92 22.11
C ALA A 330 7.58 -14.61 23.46
N LEU A 331 7.25 -15.91 23.44
CA LEU A 331 7.05 -16.71 24.67
C LEU A 331 8.35 -16.86 25.48
N LYS A 332 9.51 -16.97 24.82
CA LYS A 332 10.82 -17.00 25.50
C LYS A 332 11.11 -15.67 26.19
N GLU A 333 10.88 -14.55 25.50
CA GLU A 333 11.09 -13.20 26.07
C GLU A 333 10.15 -12.91 27.25
N CYS A 334 8.87 -13.28 27.17
CA CYS A 334 7.95 -13.12 28.30
C CYS A 334 8.38 -13.94 29.54
N ARG A 335 8.96 -15.12 29.33
CA ARG A 335 9.49 -15.94 30.43
C ARG A 335 10.75 -15.36 31.07
N SER A 336 11.61 -14.70 30.29
CA SER A 336 12.79 -14.03 30.85
C SER A 336 12.45 -12.73 31.59
N ASP A 337 11.43 -12.00 31.14
CA ASP A 337 11.01 -10.74 31.77
C ASP A 337 10.25 -10.95 33.09
N GLY A 338 9.68 -12.15 33.35
CA GLY A 338 8.99 -12.50 34.59
C GLY A 338 9.87 -13.09 35.70
N VAL A 339 11.19 -13.17 35.48
CA VAL A 339 12.18 -13.70 36.45
C VAL A 339 13.07 -12.56 37.01
N GLN A 340 12.75 -11.30 36.69
CA GLN A 340 13.29 -10.10 37.34
C GLN A 340 12.22 -9.44 38.20
#